data_AF-A0A3M0WK30-F1
#
_entry.id   AF-A0A3M0WK30-F1
#
_cell.length_a   1.000
_cell.length_b   1.000
_cell.length_c   1.000
_cell.angle_alpha   90.00
_cell.angle_beta   90.00
_cell.angle_gamma   90.00
#
_symmetry.space_group_name_H-M   'P 1'
#
loop_
_entity.id
_entity.type
_entity.pdbx_description
1 polymer ?
#
loop_
_entity_poly.entity_id
_entity_poly.type
_entity_poly.pdbx_seq_one_letter_code
_entity_poly.pdbx_strand_id
1 'polypeptide(L)'
;MLRSLLHPVFAAAHSWQELHQQLRDHGFELAFQRGRLVLLCSISGLAICTTRFLGFPLNLLVGRLGKVSAYATDDMGSGKLMM
;
A
#
# COMPACT_ATOMS: atom_id res chain seq x y z
N MET A 1 12.24 11.93 4.44
CA MET A 1 11.38 11.84 5.65
C MET A 1 10.25 10.82 5.52
N LEU A 2 9.49 10.77 4.41
CA LEU A 2 8.37 9.83 4.22
C LEU A 2 8.72 8.35 4.51
N ARG A 3 9.89 7.88 4.04
CA ARG A 3 10.35 6.52 4.32
C ARG A 3 10.43 6.24 5.83
N SER A 4 11.08 7.10 6.60
CA SER A 4 11.23 6.90 8.05
C SER A 4 9.90 6.94 8.80
N LEU A 5 8.94 7.75 8.33
CA LEU A 5 7.60 7.84 8.91
C LEU A 5 6.81 6.54 8.70
N LEU A 6 6.82 6.00 7.48
CA LEU A 6 6.02 4.83 7.14
C LEU A 6 6.73 3.51 7.42
N HIS A 7 8.06 3.51 7.56
CA HIS A 7 8.81 2.29 7.86
C HIS A 7 8.27 1.49 9.05
N PRO A 8 7.98 2.09 10.23
CA PRO A 8 7.39 1.35 11.34
C PRO A 8 6.02 0.77 11.02
N VAL A 9 5.18 1.46 10.23
CA VAL A 9 3.86 0.98 9.81
C VAL A 9 3.96 -0.30 8.98
N PHE A 10 4.86 -0.32 7.99
CA PHE A 10 5.11 -1.52 7.18
C PHE A 10 5.86 -2.63 7.94
N ALA A 11 6.68 -2.26 8.92
CA ALA A 11 7.41 -3.22 9.74
C ALA A 11 6.50 -3.90 10.76
N ALA A 12 5.58 -3.17 11.38
CA ALA A 12 4.71 -3.65 12.46
C ALA A 12 3.42 -4.32 11.98
N ALA A 13 2.99 -4.10 10.73
CA ALA A 13 1.77 -4.72 10.24
C ALA A 13 1.87 -6.25 10.18
N HIS A 14 0.85 -6.94 10.70
CA HIS A 14 0.73 -8.41 10.68
C HIS A 14 -0.29 -8.90 9.65
N SER A 15 -1.16 -8.02 9.16
CA SER A 15 -2.10 -8.31 8.09
C SER A 15 -2.19 -7.17 7.09
N TRP A 16 -2.68 -7.48 5.89
CA TRP A 16 -2.96 -6.46 4.88
C TRP A 16 -3.99 -5.42 5.35
N GLN A 17 -5.02 -5.86 6.08
CA GLN A 17 -6.05 -4.98 6.63
C GLN A 17 -5.48 -4.02 7.66
N GLU A 18 -4.62 -4.51 8.55
CA GLU A 18 -3.92 -3.68 9.54
C GLU A 18 -2.99 -2.67 8.86
N LEU A 19 -2.22 -3.10 7.85
CA LEU A 19 -1.38 -2.21 7.06
C LEU A 19 -2.22 -1.11 6.39
N HIS A 20 -3.34 -1.49 5.78
CA HIS A 20 -4.24 -0.54 5.14
C HIS A 20 -4.81 0.47 6.13
N GLN A 21 -5.31 0.03 7.29
CA GLN A 21 -5.86 0.90 8.31
C GLN A 21 -4.82 1.89 8.83
N GLN A 22 -3.63 1.43 9.22
CA GLN A 22 -2.57 2.30 9.71
C GLN A 22 -2.15 3.32 8.66
N LEU A 23 -2.08 2.94 7.38
CA LEU A 23 -1.77 3.88 6.31
C LEU A 23 -2.87 4.95 6.15
N ARG A 24 -4.16 4.57 6.25
CA ARG A 24 -5.27 5.53 6.18
C ARG A 24 -5.21 6.54 7.32
N ASP A 25 -4.85 6.12 8.52
CA ASP A 25 -4.67 7.01 9.67
C ASP A 25 -3.56 8.05 9.43
N HIS A 26 -2.58 7.72 8.58
CA HIS A 26 -1.54 8.63 8.09
C HIS A 26 -1.93 9.39 6.80
N GLY A 27 -3.15 9.23 6.29
CA GLY A 27 -3.61 9.88 5.06
C GLY A 27 -3.10 9.24 3.77
N PHE A 28 -2.69 7.97 3.83
CA PHE A 28 -2.19 7.21 2.69
C PHE A 28 -3.03 5.97 2.41
N GLU A 29 -2.97 5.50 1.17
CA GLU A 29 -3.63 4.27 0.75
C GLU A 29 -2.70 3.44 -0.13
N LEU A 30 -3.06 2.17 -0.33
CA LEU A 30 -2.34 1.27 -1.21
C LEU A 30 -3.19 0.97 -2.44
N ALA A 31 -2.53 0.90 -3.58
CA ALA A 31 -3.15 0.56 -4.85
C ALA A 31 -2.23 -0.32 -5.69
N PHE A 32 -2.83 -1.09 -6.59
CA PHE A 32 -2.10 -1.80 -7.63
C PHE A 32 -2.09 -0.96 -8.90
N GLN A 33 -0.89 -0.60 -9.36
CA GLN A 33 -0.67 0.06 -10.65
C GLN A 33 0.37 -0.72 -11.45
N ARG A 34 -0.01 -1.19 -12.65
CA ARG A 34 0.89 -1.89 -13.58
C ARG A 34 1.67 -3.04 -12.91
N GLY A 35 0.99 -3.84 -12.08
CA GLY A 35 1.58 -4.97 -11.35
C GLY A 35 2.50 -4.59 -10.18
N ARG A 36 2.49 -3.33 -9.76
CA ARG A 36 3.26 -2.83 -8.62
C ARG A 36 2.33 -2.29 -7.54
N LEU A 37 2.73 -2.49 -6.29
CA LEU A 37 2.07 -1.88 -5.15
C LEU A 37 2.58 -0.44 -5.00
N VAL A 38 1.67 0.52 -5.11
CA VAL A 38 1.93 1.95 -5.00
C VAL A 38 1.22 2.53 -3.78
N LEU A 39 1.87 3.50 -3.15
CA LEU A 39 1.31 4.34 -2.11
C LEU A 39 0.63 5.53 -2.76
N LEU A 40 -0.63 5.75 -2.45
CA LEU A 40 -1.42 6.89 -2.88
C LEU A 40 -1.61 7.88 -1.72
N CYS A 41 -1.77 9.16 -2.04
CA CYS A 41 -2.36 10.11 -1.10
C CYS A 41 -3.86 9.84 -1.02
N SER A 42 -4.40 9.62 0.19
CA SER A 42 -5.83 9.34 0.38
C SER A 42 -6.72 10.52 -0.07
N ILE A 43 -6.22 11.75 0.07
CA ILE A 43 -6.98 12.97 -0.24
C ILE A 43 -7.02 13.24 -1.75
N SER A 44 -5.87 13.17 -2.43
CA SER A 44 -5.77 13.54 -3.85
C SER A 44 -5.82 12.35 -4.81
N GLY A 45 -5.72 11.12 -4.29
CA GLY A 45 -5.59 9.89 -5.10
C GLY A 45 -4.28 9.77 -5.87
N LEU A 46 -3.37 10.74 -5.74
CA LEU A 46 -2.12 10.77 -6.50
C LEU A 46 -1.16 9.70 -5.99
N ALA A 47 -0.52 8.99 -6.93
CA ALA A 47 0.55 8.06 -6.62
C ALA A 47 1.79 8.82 -6.15
N ILE A 48 2.20 8.58 -4.90
CA ILE A 48 3.35 9.23 -4.28
C ILE A 48 4.61 8.45 -4.62
N CYS A 49 4.62 7.15 -4.33
CA CYS A 49 5.78 6.29 -4.55
C CYS A 49 5.39 4.80 -4.56
N THR A 50 6.32 3.93 -4.97
CA THR A 50 6.14 2.47 -4.84
C THR A 50 6.54 2.01 -3.44
N THR A 51 5.92 0.94 -2.93
CA THR A 51 6.33 0.39 -1.61
C THR A 51 7.76 -0.14 -1.62
N ARG A 52 8.27 -0.54 -2.81
CA ARG A 52 9.69 -0.87 -3.02
C ARG A 52 10.61 0.30 -2.64
N PHE A 53 10.22 1.55 -2.95
CA PHE A 53 10.98 2.74 -2.58
C PHE A 53 11.05 2.94 -1.05
N LEU A 54 10.03 2.46 -0.34
CA LEU A 54 9.98 2.47 1.13
C LEU A 54 10.78 1.34 1.78
N GLY A 55 11.32 0.40 0.98
CA GLY A 55 12.04 -0.79 1.44
C GLY A 55 11.18 -2.05 1.58
N PHE A 56 9.90 -1.97 1.20
CA PHE A 56 8.94 -3.07 1.33
C PHE A 56 8.37 -3.45 -0.04
N PRO A 57 9.16 -4.15 -0.88
CA PRO A 57 8.66 -4.61 -2.17
C PRO A 57 7.50 -5.60 -1.98
N LEU A 58 6.60 -5.65 -2.97
CA LEU A 58 5.39 -6.47 -2.92
C LEU A 58 5.66 -7.94 -2.54
N ASN A 59 6.69 -8.55 -3.10
CA ASN A 59 7.05 -9.95 -2.81
C ASN A 59 7.39 -10.18 -1.33
N LEU A 60 8.08 -9.22 -0.69
CA LEU A 60 8.38 -9.27 0.74
C LEU A 60 7.09 -9.15 1.56
N LEU A 61 6.20 -8.22 1.19
CA LEU A 61 4.93 -8.04 1.89
C LEU A 61 4.01 -9.25 1.73
N VAL A 62 3.94 -9.85 0.54
CA VAL A 62 3.17 -11.08 0.31
C VAL A 62 3.75 -12.27 1.08
N GLY A 63 5.08 -12.36 1.17
CA GLY A 63 5.73 -13.39 1.99
C GLY A 63 5.45 -13.25 3.49
N ARG A 64 5.29 -12.02 3.99
CA ARG A 64 5.04 -11.73 5.42
C ARG A 64 3.55 -11.74 5.80
N LEU A 65 2.72 -11.09 4.99
CA LEU A 65 1.30 -10.83 5.26
C LEU A 65 0.37 -11.84 4.56
N GLY A 66 0.92 -12.72 3.72
CA GLY A 66 0.15 -13.66 2.91
C GLY A 66 -0.36 -13.05 1.59
N LYS A 67 -1.27 -13.76 0.92
CA LYS A 67 -1.87 -13.28 -0.35
C LYS A 67 -2.71 -12.03 -0.09
N VAL A 68 -2.48 -10.99 -0.90
CA VAL A 68 -3.34 -9.82 -0.91
C VAL A 68 -4.63 -10.17 -1.64
N SER A 69 -5.78 -10.02 -0.99
CA SER A 69 -7.08 -10.06 -1.67
C SER A 69 -7.30 -8.71 -2.35
N ALA A 70 -6.64 -8.50 -3.49
CA ALA A 70 -6.89 -7.35 -4.34
C ALA A 70 -8.12 -7.65 -5.21
N TYR A 71 -9.29 -7.12 -4.84
CA TYR A 71 -10.42 -7.02 -5.77
C TYR A 71 -10.33 -5.67 -6.48
N ALA A 72 -10.16 -5.71 -7.80
CA ALA A 72 -10.10 -4.56 -8.68
C ALA A 72 -11.47 -4.33 -9.34
N THR A 73 -11.93 -3.09 -9.35
CA THR A 73 -12.79 -2.43 -10.38
C THR A 73 -12.77 -0.94 -9.98
N ASP A 74 -12.34 0.00 -10.81
CA ASP A 74 -12.86 0.33 -12.14
C ASP A 74 -11.77 0.89 -13.09
N ASP A 75 -12.14 0.92 -14.36
CA ASP A 75 -11.57 1.57 -15.54
C ASP A 75 -10.63 2.76 -15.27
N MET A 76 -9.51 2.81 -16.01
CA MET A 76 -8.44 3.82 -15.90
C MET A 76 -7.37 3.61 -14.79
N GLY A 77 -6.85 2.38 -14.68
CA GLY A 77 -5.43 2.17 -14.32
C GLY A 77 -4.98 2.37 -12.87
N SER A 78 -5.88 2.65 -11.93
CA SER A 78 -5.56 2.82 -10.49
C SER A 78 -6.56 2.06 -9.62
N GLY A 79 -6.29 0.77 -9.37
CA GLY A 79 -7.12 -0.05 -8.49
C GLY A 79 -6.75 0.16 -7.02
N LYS A 80 -7.67 0.74 -6.24
CA LYS A 80 -7.52 0.98 -4.79
C LYS A 80 -7.80 -0.31 -4.00
N LEU A 81 -7.01 -0.59 -2.95
CA LEU A 81 -7.29 -1.73 -2.07
C LEU A 81 -8.51 -1.42 -1.20
N MET A 82 -9.58 -2.20 -1.35
CA MET A 82 -10.74 -2.13 -0.47
C MET A 82 -10.62 -3.27 0.56
N MET A 83 -10.31 -2.91 1.81
CA MET A 83 -10.25 -3.78 2.99
C MET A 83 -11.03 -3.14 4.14
#